data_AF-A0A7Y6JZP5-F1
#
_entry.id   AF-A0A7Y6JZP5-F1
#
_cell.length_a   1.000
_cell.length_b   1.000
_cell.length_c   1.000
_cell.angle_alpha   90.00
_cell.angle_beta   90.00
_cell.angle_gamma   90.00
#
_symmetry.space_group_name_H-M   'P 1'
#
loop_
_entity.id
_entity.type
_entity.pdbx_description
1 polymer ?
#
loop_
_entity_poly.entity_id
_entity_poly.type
_entity_poly.pdbx_seq_one_letter_code
_entity_poly.pdbx_strand_id
1 'polypeptide(L)'
;MILGFSRFSVEIVQQYGLDPLGYHLETGTKEAYYGRFEAAVAEGAWIVVPLWKPQFLHYRYRIRELAEPRGLLRGSDRATLIAHEDCVARISPTLVETLTKLNLANDVVSELDFLICREGKSPLEAADIWLDRV
;
A
#
# COMPACT_ATOMS: atom_id res chain seq x y z
N MET A 1 6.60 -7.31 17.07
CA MET A 1 7.33 -6.41 16.17
C MET A 1 6.35 -5.79 15.18
N ILE A 2 6.24 -4.46 15.17
CA ILE A 2 5.48 -3.69 14.17
C ILE A 2 6.54 -2.89 13.39
N LEU A 3 6.48 -2.84 12.07
CA LEU A 3 7.51 -2.16 11.24
C LEU A 3 6.85 -1.10 10.37
N GLY A 4 7.08 0.18 10.65
CA GLY A 4 6.38 1.25 9.93
C GLY A 4 6.98 2.63 10.17
N PHE A 5 6.70 3.54 9.26
CA PHE A 5 7.14 4.94 9.32
C PHE A 5 6.02 5.91 9.73
N SER A 6 4.80 5.40 9.96
CA SER A 6 3.64 6.25 10.14
C SER A 6 3.48 6.70 11.60
N ARG A 7 3.17 7.99 11.77
CA ARG A 7 2.62 8.58 13.00
C ARG A 7 1.60 7.66 13.68
N PHE A 8 0.72 7.04 12.89
CA PHE A 8 -0.35 6.18 13.39
C PHE A 8 0.18 4.92 14.09
N SER A 9 1.28 4.34 13.62
CA SER A 9 1.85 3.13 14.24
C SER A 9 2.38 3.42 15.64
N VAL A 10 3.03 4.58 15.84
CA VAL A 10 3.50 5.04 17.16
C VAL A 10 2.30 5.29 18.08
N GLU A 11 1.28 6.00 17.59
CA GLU A 11 0.06 6.29 18.33
C GLU A 11 -0.66 4.99 18.74
N ILE A 12 -0.75 3.99 17.85
CA ILE A 12 -1.35 2.68 18.16
C ILE A 12 -0.59 1.96 19.27
N VAL A 13 0.74 1.87 19.16
CA VAL A 13 1.56 1.20 20.20
C VAL A 13 1.36 1.85 21.56
N GLN A 14 1.32 3.18 21.62
CA GLN A 14 1.11 3.93 22.86
C GLN A 14 -0.32 3.80 23.39
N GLN A 15 -1.33 4.07 22.56
CA GLN A 15 -2.74 4.10 22.98
C GLN A 15 -3.22 2.73 23.43
N TYR A 16 -2.80 1.66 22.76
CA TYR A 16 -3.15 0.29 23.14
C TYR A 16 -2.23 -0.30 24.22
N GLY A 17 -1.21 0.42 24.69
CA GLY A 17 -0.29 -0.05 25.72
C GLY A 17 0.49 -1.29 25.29
N LEU A 18 0.91 -1.36 24.03
CA LEU A 18 1.54 -2.55 23.45
C LEU A 18 3.05 -2.64 23.76
N ASP A 19 3.68 -1.51 24.08
CA ASP A 19 5.11 -1.45 24.35
C ASP A 19 5.53 -2.30 25.57
N PRO A 20 4.86 -2.24 26.74
CA PRO A 20 5.14 -3.15 27.86
C PRO A 20 4.87 -4.64 27.55
N LEU A 21 4.11 -4.93 26.50
CA LEU A 21 3.82 -6.29 26.02
C LEU A 21 4.85 -6.79 24.99
N GLY A 22 5.91 -6.01 24.72
CA GLY A 22 6.99 -6.37 23.80
C GLY A 22 6.75 -5.95 22.35
N TYR A 23 5.69 -5.20 22.04
CA TYR A 23 5.46 -4.65 20.70
C TYR A 23 6.04 -3.25 20.61
N HIS A 24 7.14 -3.14 19.89
CA HIS A 24 7.74 -1.86 19.54
C HIS A 24 7.75 -1.68 18.01
N LEU A 25 7.86 -0.42 17.62
CA LEU A 25 8.03 -0.02 16.23
C LEU A 25 9.51 -0.11 15.87
N GLU A 26 9.84 -0.98 14.92
CA GLU A 26 11.16 -0.99 14.31
C GLU A 26 11.16 -0.13 13.04
N THR A 27 12.23 0.64 12.84
CA THR A 27 12.44 1.42 11.63
C THR A 27 13.46 0.72 10.73
N GLY A 28 13.28 0.81 9.42
CA GLY A 28 14.13 0.12 8.46
C GLY A 28 13.67 0.39 7.04
N THR A 29 14.44 0.00 6.03
CA THR A 29 14.07 0.25 4.62
C THR A 29 12.79 -0.48 4.23
N LYS A 30 12.11 -0.02 3.17
CA LYS A 30 10.92 -0.69 2.63
C LYS A 30 11.21 -2.17 2.29
N GLU A 31 12.34 -2.47 1.65
CA GLU A 31 12.70 -3.86 1.35
C GLU A 31 12.98 -4.69 2.60
N ALA A 32 13.62 -4.12 3.63
CA ALA A 32 13.80 -4.83 4.89
C ALA A 32 12.45 -5.15 5.57
N TYR A 33 11.49 -4.23 5.47
CA TYR A 33 10.13 -4.44 5.94
C TYR A 33 9.43 -5.57 5.19
N TYR A 34 9.47 -5.55 3.87
CA TYR A 34 8.85 -6.59 3.04
C TYR A 34 9.50 -7.96 3.27
N GLY A 35 10.84 -8.02 3.28
CA GLY A 35 11.57 -9.25 3.51
C GLY A 35 11.27 -9.89 4.86
N ARG A 36 11.06 -9.09 5.92
CA ARG A 36 10.66 -9.62 7.24
C ARG A 36 9.26 -10.22 7.22
N PHE A 37 8.32 -9.60 6.53
CA PHE A 37 6.99 -10.17 6.35
C PHE A 37 7.06 -11.49 5.57
N GLU A 38 7.76 -11.51 4.44
CA GLU A 38 7.90 -12.69 3.58
C GLU A 38 8.61 -13.85 4.29
N ALA A 39 9.66 -13.56 5.06
CA ALA A 39 10.36 -14.55 5.89
C ALA A 39 9.44 -15.14 6.97
N ALA A 40 8.71 -14.31 7.71
CA ALA A 40 7.77 -14.78 8.72
C ALA A 40 6.68 -15.69 8.13
N VAL A 41 6.15 -15.35 6.94
CA VAL A 41 5.20 -16.21 6.23
C VAL A 41 5.85 -17.54 5.82
N ALA A 42 7.08 -17.51 5.29
CA ALA A 42 7.80 -18.72 4.89
C ALA A 42 8.10 -19.66 6.07
N GLU A 43 8.36 -19.09 7.25
CA GLU A 43 8.62 -19.82 8.49
C GLU A 43 7.35 -20.25 9.23
N GLY A 44 6.16 -19.81 8.79
CA GLY A 44 4.91 -20.03 9.51
C GLY A 44 4.85 -19.29 10.86
N ALA A 45 5.63 -18.22 11.01
CA ALA A 45 5.74 -17.43 12.22
C ALA A 45 4.63 -16.36 12.30
N TRP A 46 4.23 -16.02 13.52
CA TRP A 46 3.30 -14.93 13.76
C TRP A 46 4.00 -13.57 13.60
N ILE A 47 3.41 -12.69 12.78
CA ILE A 47 3.87 -11.31 12.62
C ILE A 47 2.68 -10.36 12.54
N VAL A 48 2.84 -9.15 13.05
CA VAL A 48 1.88 -8.05 12.94
C VAL A 48 2.58 -6.88 12.27
N VAL A 49 2.08 -6.43 11.13
CA VAL A 49 2.74 -5.40 10.34
C VAL A 49 1.74 -4.29 9.97
N PRO A 50 2.14 -3.01 10.01
CA PRO A 50 1.28 -1.91 9.59
C PRO A 50 1.32 -1.80 8.06
N LEU A 51 0.28 -2.27 7.39
CA LEU A 51 0.15 -2.26 5.93
C LEU A 51 -0.87 -1.22 5.46
N TRP A 52 -0.82 -0.92 4.17
CA TRP A 52 -1.79 -0.08 3.47
C TRP A 52 -2.27 -0.81 2.22
N LYS A 53 -3.44 -0.40 1.72
CA LYS A 53 -3.98 -0.87 0.44
C LYS A 53 -4.20 0.32 -0.49
N PRO A 54 -3.89 0.20 -1.80
CA PRO A 54 -3.34 -0.98 -2.48
C PRO A 54 -1.82 -1.16 -2.31
N GLN A 55 -1.31 -2.40 -2.37
CA GLN A 55 0.11 -2.76 -2.25
C GLN A 55 0.39 -4.23 -2.65
N PHE A 56 1.57 -4.54 -3.20
CA PHE A 56 1.90 -5.87 -3.74
C PHE A 56 1.78 -7.05 -2.77
N LEU A 57 2.01 -6.84 -1.46
CA LEU A 57 1.88 -7.93 -0.49
C LEU A 57 0.45 -8.48 -0.45
N HIS A 58 -0.55 -7.62 -0.70
CA HIS A 58 -1.95 -8.02 -0.78
C HIS A 58 -2.29 -8.77 -2.08
N TYR A 59 -1.48 -8.65 -3.13
CA TYR A 59 -1.62 -9.46 -4.35
C TYR A 59 -1.13 -10.89 -4.13
N ARG A 60 0.03 -11.03 -3.47
CA ARG A 60 0.70 -12.33 -3.29
C ARG A 60 0.19 -13.14 -2.10
N TYR A 61 -0.22 -12.49 -1.01
CA TYR A 61 -0.49 -13.12 0.27
C TYR A 61 -1.90 -12.86 0.78
N ARG A 62 -2.47 -13.85 1.48
CA ARG A 62 -3.73 -13.69 2.21
C ARG A 62 -3.47 -13.03 3.56
N ILE A 63 -3.64 -11.72 3.62
CA ILE A 63 -3.39 -10.90 4.82
C ILE A 63 -4.72 -10.57 5.48
N ARG A 64 -4.83 -10.87 6.78
CA ARG A 64 -5.98 -10.53 7.60
C ARG A 64 -5.75 -9.18 8.28
N GLU A 65 -6.63 -8.23 8.02
CA GLU A 65 -6.64 -6.95 8.74
C GLU A 65 -7.08 -7.14 10.20
N LEU A 66 -6.48 -6.36 11.10
CA LEU A 66 -6.86 -6.31 12.50
C LEU A 66 -7.85 -5.16 12.71
N ALA A 67 -8.91 -5.42 13.47
CA ALA A 67 -9.86 -4.38 13.84
C ALA A 67 -9.19 -3.33 14.75
N GLU A 68 -9.31 -2.07 14.38
CA GLU A 68 -8.80 -0.93 15.14
C GLU A 68 -10.00 -0.07 15.59
N PRO A 69 -10.64 -0.41 16.73
CA PRO A 69 -11.89 0.23 17.15
C PRO A 69 -11.74 1.66 17.68
N ARG A 70 -10.53 2.18 17.88
CA ARG A 70 -10.30 3.54 18.40
C ARG A 70 -10.16 4.58 17.30
N GLY A 71 -10.21 4.20 16.02
CA GLY A 71 -10.15 5.12 14.89
C GLY A 71 -8.80 5.84 14.74
N LEU A 72 -7.74 5.26 15.30
CA LEU A 72 -6.35 5.71 15.14
C LEU A 72 -5.87 5.70 13.69
N LEU A 73 -6.43 4.83 12.83
CA LEU A 73 -6.11 4.77 11.40
C LEU A 73 -6.86 5.78 10.52
N ARG A 74 -7.76 6.61 11.09
CA ARG A 74 -8.49 7.70 10.40
C ARG A 74 -9.39 7.28 9.22
N GLY A 75 -9.69 6.00 9.06
CA GLY A 75 -10.66 5.49 8.08
C GLY A 75 -10.05 5.24 6.70
N SER A 76 -10.90 5.25 5.66
CA SER A 76 -10.46 5.02 4.27
C SER A 76 -9.97 6.31 3.63
N ASP A 77 -8.78 6.26 3.05
CA ASP A 77 -8.28 7.29 2.15
C ASP A 77 -8.81 7.08 0.71
N ARG A 78 -8.65 8.12 -0.12
CA ARG A 78 -8.95 8.07 -1.56
C ARG A 78 -7.82 8.70 -2.36
N ALA A 79 -7.23 7.94 -3.28
CA ALA A 79 -6.28 8.47 -4.27
C ALA A 79 -7.02 9.43 -5.22
N THR A 80 -6.52 10.65 -5.37
CA THR A 80 -7.12 11.69 -6.21
C THR A 80 -6.04 12.27 -7.11
N LEU A 81 -6.29 12.29 -8.42
CA LEU A 81 -5.43 12.98 -9.37
C LEU A 81 -5.54 14.49 -9.13
N ILE A 82 -4.38 15.13 -8.98
CA ILE A 82 -4.26 16.58 -8.83
C ILE A 82 -3.41 17.12 -9.97
N ALA A 83 -3.82 18.26 -10.53
CA ALA A 83 -3.07 18.96 -11.56
C ALA A 83 -3.19 20.46 -11.33
N HIS A 84 -2.13 21.19 -11.67
CA HIS A 84 -2.18 22.66 -11.66
C HIS A 84 -3.12 23.17 -12.76
N GLU A 85 -3.82 24.27 -12.51
CA GLU A 85 -4.79 24.84 -13.48
C GLU A 85 -4.15 25.14 -14.84
N ASP A 86 -2.95 25.71 -14.87
CA ASP A 86 -2.19 25.92 -16.11
C ASP A 86 -1.88 24.64 -16.88
N CYS A 87 -1.76 23.49 -16.19
CA CYS A 87 -1.58 22.21 -16.86
C CYS A 87 -2.88 21.78 -17.53
N VAL A 88 -4.00 21.90 -16.81
CA VAL A 88 -5.34 21.57 -17.31
C VAL A 88 -5.70 22.43 -18.53
N ALA A 89 -5.33 23.71 -18.54
CA ALA A 89 -5.55 24.60 -19.67
C ALA A 89 -4.79 24.21 -20.95
N ARG A 90 -3.71 23.41 -20.83
CA ARG A 90 -2.86 22.99 -21.96
C ARG A 90 -3.20 21.60 -22.51
N ILE A 91 -4.03 20.83 -21.82
CA ILE A 91 -4.44 19.49 -22.25
C ILE A 91 -5.83 19.52 -22.88
N SER A 92 -6.10 18.59 -23.79
CA SER A 92 -7.39 18.55 -24.47
C SER A 92 -8.54 18.27 -23.49
N PRO A 93 -9.74 18.84 -23.69
CA PRO A 93 -10.90 18.55 -22.86
C PRO A 93 -11.22 17.05 -22.77
N THR A 94 -11.04 16.32 -23.88
CA THR A 94 -11.21 14.86 -23.93
C THR A 94 -10.23 14.12 -23.01
N LEU A 95 -8.97 14.57 -22.93
CA LEU A 95 -7.99 13.95 -22.04
C LEU A 95 -8.34 14.24 -20.58
N VAL A 96 -8.76 15.47 -20.26
CA VAL A 96 -9.24 15.82 -18.91
C VAL A 96 -10.39 14.92 -18.50
N GLU A 97 -11.38 14.75 -19.38
CA GLU A 97 -12.53 13.88 -19.11
C GLU A 97 -12.11 12.42 -18.90
N THR A 98 -11.19 11.92 -19.74
CA THR A 98 -10.64 10.55 -19.62
C THR A 98 -9.93 10.35 -18.29
N LEU A 99 -9.03 11.25 -17.91
CA LEU A 99 -8.31 11.19 -16.64
C LEU A 99 -9.25 11.34 -15.43
N THR A 100 -10.31 12.14 -15.55
CA THR A 100 -11.32 12.31 -14.49
C THR A 100 -12.12 11.03 -14.24
N LYS A 101 -12.38 10.25 -15.30
CA LYS A 101 -13.09 8.97 -15.22
C LYS A 101 -12.18 7.79 -14.88
N LEU A 102 -10.86 7.97 -14.96
CA LEU A 102 -9.90 6.92 -14.66
C LEU A 102 -10.07 6.47 -13.21
N ASN A 103 -10.39 5.19 -13.04
CA ASN A 103 -10.50 4.55 -11.75
C ASN A 103 -9.89 3.16 -11.85
N LEU A 104 -8.86 2.90 -11.05
CA LEU A 104 -8.23 1.59 -10.93
C LEU A 104 -8.62 1.00 -9.59
N ALA A 105 -9.18 -0.20 -9.61
CA ALA A 105 -9.52 -0.92 -8.40
C ALA A 105 -8.26 -1.34 -7.63
N ASN A 106 -8.38 -1.52 -6.31
CA ASN A 106 -7.24 -1.79 -5.43
C ASN A 106 -6.50 -3.08 -5.76
N ASP A 107 -7.20 -4.08 -6.29
CA ASP A 107 -6.62 -5.34 -6.78
C ASP A 107 -5.72 -5.12 -7.99
N VAL A 108 -6.20 -4.34 -8.97
CA VAL A 108 -5.41 -3.93 -10.15
C VAL A 108 -4.14 -3.20 -9.73
N VAL A 109 -4.26 -2.19 -8.84
CA VAL A 109 -3.08 -1.45 -8.39
C VAL A 109 -2.11 -2.35 -7.61
N SER A 110 -2.63 -3.31 -6.83
CA SER A 110 -1.78 -4.27 -6.10
C SER A 110 -1.07 -5.25 -7.04
N GLU A 111 -1.69 -5.65 -8.15
CA GLU A 111 -1.07 -6.45 -9.20
C GLU A 111 0.04 -5.67 -9.92
N LEU A 112 -0.24 -4.43 -10.35
CA LEU A 112 0.75 -3.57 -11.00
C LEU A 112 1.97 -3.34 -10.09
N ASP A 113 1.72 -3.07 -8.81
CA ASP A 113 2.78 -2.93 -7.79
C ASP A 113 3.61 -4.21 -7.63
N PHE A 114 2.98 -5.39 -7.75
CA PHE A 114 3.68 -6.68 -7.71
C PHE A 114 4.60 -6.88 -8.92
N LEU A 115 4.13 -6.60 -10.13
CA LEU A 115 4.94 -6.68 -11.35
C LEU A 115 6.18 -5.78 -11.24
N ILE A 116 6.04 -4.59 -10.66
CA ILE A 116 7.13 -3.65 -10.49
C ILE A 116 8.09 -4.10 -9.36
N CYS A 117 7.57 -4.36 -8.15
CA CYS A 117 8.40 -4.61 -6.97
C CYS A 117 8.98 -6.02 -6.87
N ARG A 118 8.38 -7.01 -7.55
CA ARG A 118 8.80 -8.42 -7.44
C ARG A 118 9.17 -9.05 -8.78
N GLU A 119 8.61 -8.59 -9.89
CA GLU A 119 9.00 -9.07 -11.23
C GLU A 119 9.96 -8.12 -11.97
N GLY A 120 10.30 -6.98 -11.38
CA GLY A 120 11.27 -6.03 -11.94
C GLY A 120 10.81 -5.36 -13.23
N LYS A 121 9.50 -5.32 -13.49
CA LYS A 121 8.93 -4.63 -14.65
C LYS A 121 9.01 -3.12 -14.47
N SER A 122 9.23 -2.40 -15.55
CA SER A 122 8.97 -0.96 -15.57
C SER A 122 7.46 -0.69 -15.43
N PRO A 123 7.05 0.51 -14.99
CA PRO A 123 5.63 0.87 -14.91
C PRO A 123 4.87 0.72 -16.23
N LEU A 124 5.53 1.00 -17.37
CA LEU A 124 4.91 0.84 -18.69
C LEU A 124 4.73 -0.64 -19.05
N GLU A 125 5.77 -1.47 -18.87
CA GLU A 125 5.64 -2.91 -19.12
C GLU A 125 4.58 -3.55 -18.23
N ALA A 126 4.49 -3.15 -16.95
CA ALA A 126 3.45 -3.63 -16.05
C ALA A 126 2.04 -3.22 -16.52
N ALA A 127 1.89 -1.99 -17.01
CA ALA A 127 0.63 -1.51 -17.58
C ALA A 127 0.26 -2.27 -18.87
N ASP A 128 1.21 -2.49 -19.78
CA ASP A 128 1.00 -3.25 -21.01
C ASP A 128 0.58 -4.70 -20.71
N ILE A 129 1.29 -5.37 -19.79
CA ILE A 129 0.93 -6.72 -19.33
C ILE A 129 -0.49 -6.80 -18.79
N TRP A 130 -0.93 -5.79 -18.04
CA TRP A 130 -2.29 -5.74 -17.51
C TRP A 130 -3.33 -5.44 -18.60
N LEU A 131 -3.04 -4.48 -19.49
CA LEU A 131 -3.91 -4.09 -20.61
C LEU A 131 -4.14 -5.23 -21.60
N ASP A 132 -3.12 -6.07 -21.85
CA ASP A 132 -3.25 -7.23 -22.74
C ASP A 132 -4.18 -8.33 -22.21
N ARG A 133 -4.57 -8.27 -20.92
CA ARG A 133 -5.42 -9.26 -20.25
C ARG A 133 -6.88 -8.83 -20.10
N VAL A 134 -7.19 -7.55 -20.33
CA VAL A 134 -8.54 -6.96 -20.18
C VAL A 134 -9.23 -6.76 -21.53
#